data_AF-A0A914YBR9-F1
#
_entry.id   AF-A0A914YBR9-F1
#
_cell.length_a   1.000
_cell.length_b   1.000
_cell.length_c   1.000
_cell.angle_alpha   90.00
_cell.angle_beta   90.00
_cell.angle_gamma   90.00
#
_symmetry.space_group_name_H-M   'P 1'
#
loop_
_entity.id
_entity.type
_entity.pdbx_description
1 polymer ?
#
loop_
_entity_poly.entity_id
_entity_poly.type
_entity_poly.pdbx_seq_one_letter_code
_entity_poly.pdbx_strand_id
1 'polypeptide(L)'
;MDHSQPVPDIYPRGDFLLLFDPLDGSSNIDVNVSVGTIFSVLRCPTNVELPGDDAFLQPGSKQIAAGYCIYGPSTQLVLTVGHGTHAFTLDREKGEFVLTTENMQIPAATQEFAINMSNQRHWEAPMQAYVGDLLAGKEGARGKNFNMRWIASMVADVHRILTRGGIFIYPWDKKRTRPRPASCA
;
A
#
# COMPACT_ATOMS: atom_id res chain seq x y z
N MET A 1 12.98 -10.64 -7.21
CA MET A 1 13.30 -10.53 -8.65
C MET A 1 14.12 -9.29 -8.79
N ASP A 2 15.34 -9.41 -9.34
CA ASP A 2 16.25 -8.27 -9.44
C ASP A 2 16.12 -7.53 -10.78
N HIS A 3 15.46 -8.17 -11.78
CA HIS A 3 15.28 -7.65 -13.13
C HIS A 3 13.86 -7.85 -13.65
N SER A 4 13.44 -6.92 -14.50
CA SER A 4 12.21 -6.99 -15.28
C SER A 4 12.15 -8.24 -16.15
N GLN A 5 10.93 -8.75 -16.33
CA GLN A 5 10.66 -9.96 -17.11
C GLN A 5 9.84 -9.56 -18.35
N PRO A 6 10.29 -9.91 -19.57
CA PRO A 6 9.51 -9.63 -20.77
C PRO A 6 8.26 -10.52 -20.80
N VAL A 7 7.20 -10.03 -21.43
CA VAL A 7 6.07 -10.87 -21.81
C VAL A 7 6.58 -11.94 -22.79
N PRO A 8 6.37 -13.24 -22.54
CA PRO A 8 6.81 -14.29 -23.45
C PRO A 8 6.27 -14.07 -24.88
N ASP A 9 7.08 -14.34 -25.90
CA ASP A 9 6.77 -14.04 -27.31
C ASP A 9 5.49 -14.71 -27.85
N ILE A 10 5.01 -15.74 -27.17
CA ILE A 10 3.75 -16.42 -27.47
C ILE A 10 2.51 -15.58 -27.15
N TYR A 11 2.66 -14.50 -26.37
CA TYR A 11 1.56 -13.61 -25.98
C TYR A 11 1.72 -12.23 -26.64
N PRO A 12 0.60 -11.59 -27.03
CA PRO A 12 0.66 -10.23 -27.56
C PRO A 12 1.20 -9.27 -26.50
N ARG A 13 2.10 -8.38 -26.93
CA ARG A 13 2.61 -7.30 -26.08
C ARG A 13 1.69 -6.09 -26.19
N GLY A 14 1.45 -5.43 -25.06
CA GLY A 14 0.72 -4.16 -25.00
C GLY A 14 1.63 -2.99 -24.63
N ASP A 15 1.07 -1.79 -24.61
CA ASP A 15 1.81 -0.55 -24.34
C ASP A 15 2.00 -0.27 -22.82
N PHE A 16 2.04 -1.31 -22.00
CA PHE A 16 1.98 -1.19 -20.54
C PHE A 16 3.09 -1.97 -19.85
N LEU A 17 3.54 -1.41 -18.72
CA LEU A 17 4.48 -2.04 -17.81
C LEU A 17 3.73 -2.37 -16.51
N LEU A 18 3.92 -3.59 -16.01
CA LEU A 18 3.30 -4.08 -14.77
C LEU A 18 4.35 -4.21 -13.67
N LEU A 19 4.13 -3.50 -12.57
CA LEU A 19 4.86 -3.70 -11.31
C LEU A 19 3.91 -4.36 -10.34
N PHE A 20 4.36 -5.38 -9.62
CA PHE A 20 3.53 -6.02 -8.62
C PHE A 20 4.34 -6.63 -7.48
N ASP A 21 3.77 -6.60 -6.29
CA ASP A 21 4.14 -7.49 -5.19
C ASP A 21 3.13 -8.66 -5.21
N PRO A 22 3.55 -9.88 -5.60
CA PRO A 22 2.64 -11.01 -5.69
C PRO A 22 2.03 -11.37 -4.34
N LEU A 23 2.71 -11.09 -3.23
CA LEU A 23 2.25 -11.47 -1.90
C LEU A 23 2.80 -10.56 -0.80
N ASP A 24 2.14 -9.41 -0.61
CA ASP A 24 2.36 -8.50 0.51
C ASP A 24 1.89 -9.12 1.82
N GLY A 25 2.65 -8.86 2.89
CA GLY A 25 2.39 -9.43 4.20
C GLY A 25 2.77 -10.91 4.31
N SER A 26 3.65 -11.42 3.45
CA SER A 26 4.05 -12.83 3.42
C SER A 26 4.52 -13.39 4.78
N SER A 27 5.10 -12.57 5.66
CA SER A 27 5.45 -12.98 7.04
C SER A 27 4.26 -13.40 7.91
N ASN A 28 3.04 -13.10 7.47
CA ASN A 28 1.80 -13.35 8.19
C ASN A 28 1.04 -14.59 7.68
N ILE A 29 1.55 -15.27 6.65
CA ILE A 29 0.92 -16.47 6.07
C ILE A 29 0.78 -17.56 7.13
N ASP A 30 1.87 -17.84 7.85
CA ASP A 30 1.94 -18.93 8.83
C ASP A 30 0.99 -18.74 10.04
N VAL A 31 0.58 -17.50 10.29
CA VAL A 31 -0.34 -17.14 11.38
C VAL A 31 -1.75 -16.82 10.89
N ASN A 32 -2.04 -17.08 9.60
CA ASN A 32 -3.35 -16.93 8.97
C ASN A 32 -3.96 -15.53 9.14
N VAL A 33 -3.14 -14.49 9.04
CA VAL A 33 -3.58 -13.09 9.03
C VAL A 33 -3.74 -12.62 7.58
N SER A 34 -4.51 -11.56 7.35
CA SER A 34 -4.76 -11.01 6.02
C SER A 34 -3.47 -10.62 5.31
N VAL A 35 -3.37 -11.04 4.06
CA VAL A 35 -2.29 -10.78 3.10
C VAL A 35 -2.88 -10.25 1.80
N GLY A 36 -2.07 -9.93 0.80
CA GLY A 36 -2.59 -9.39 -0.45
C GLY A 36 -1.60 -9.36 -1.59
N THR A 37 -2.07 -8.91 -2.75
CA THR A 37 -1.24 -8.63 -3.92
C THR A 37 -1.38 -7.15 -4.24
N ILE A 38 -0.27 -6.47 -4.51
CA ILE A 38 -0.28 -5.04 -4.86
C ILE A 38 0.19 -4.93 -6.31
N PHE A 39 -0.43 -4.07 -7.11
CA PHE A 39 0.01 -3.83 -8.48
C PHE A 39 -0.08 -2.36 -8.89
N SER A 40 0.73 -2.01 -9.87
CA SER A 40 0.83 -0.70 -10.49
C SER A 40 1.07 -0.88 -11.98
N VAL A 41 0.33 -0.12 -12.78
CA VAL A 41 0.43 -0.12 -14.24
C VAL A 41 0.96 1.23 -14.70
N LEU A 42 2.03 1.21 -15.49
CA LEU A 42 2.60 2.37 -16.17
C LEU A 42 2.41 2.23 -17.69
N ARG A 43 2.45 3.36 -18.40
CA ARG A 43 2.64 3.33 -19.86
C ARG A 43 4.10 2.99 -20.17
N CYS A 44 4.32 2.09 -21.11
CA CYS A 44 5.63 1.87 -21.70
C CYS A 44 6.09 3.14 -22.43
N PRO A 45 7.35 3.61 -22.27
CA PRO A 45 7.86 4.72 -23.05
C PRO A 45 7.77 4.46 -24.57
N THR A 46 7.49 5.51 -25.34
CA THR A 46 7.40 5.41 -26.81
C THR A 46 8.74 5.02 -27.43
N ASN A 47 8.70 4.26 -28.53
CA ASN A 47 9.88 3.82 -29.30
C ASN A 47 10.82 2.86 -28.53
N VAL A 48 10.28 2.09 -27.59
CA VAL A 48 11.01 1.02 -26.88
C VAL A 48 10.45 -0.33 -27.33
N GLU A 49 11.21 -1.08 -28.14
CA GLU A 49 10.79 -2.43 -28.59
C GLU A 49 10.85 -3.48 -27.47
N LEU A 50 11.83 -3.35 -26.58
CA LEU A 50 12.11 -4.26 -25.46
C LEU A 50 12.42 -3.42 -24.21
N PRO A 51 11.41 -3.15 -23.35
CA PRO A 51 11.63 -2.35 -22.15
C PRO A 51 12.49 -3.10 -21.13
N GLY A 52 13.61 -2.49 -20.74
CA GLY A 52 14.44 -2.94 -19.63
C GLY A 52 14.03 -2.31 -18.31
N ASP A 53 14.83 -2.54 -17.26
CA ASP A 53 14.56 -2.06 -15.89
C ASP A 53 14.38 -0.54 -15.81
N ASP A 54 15.11 0.21 -16.64
CA ASP A 54 15.06 1.67 -16.73
C ASP A 54 13.67 2.19 -17.15
N ALA A 55 12.94 1.45 -17.99
CA ALA A 55 11.58 1.80 -18.40
C ALA A 55 10.59 1.80 -17.23
N PHE A 56 10.88 1.05 -16.15
CA PHE A 56 10.05 0.98 -14.94
C PHE A 56 10.38 2.10 -13.92
N LEU A 57 11.52 2.77 -14.06
CA LEU A 57 11.98 3.84 -13.16
C LEU A 57 11.27 5.17 -13.43
N GLN A 58 9.93 5.15 -13.41
CA GLN A 58 9.08 6.31 -13.61
C GLN A 58 8.50 6.80 -12.27
N PRO A 59 8.23 8.10 -12.11
CA PRO A 59 7.56 8.60 -10.91
C PRO A 59 6.15 8.01 -10.78
N GLY A 60 5.71 7.74 -9.56
CA GLY A 60 4.37 7.17 -9.29
C GLY A 60 3.21 8.02 -9.82
N SER A 61 3.42 9.33 -10.02
CA SER A 61 2.44 10.21 -10.67
C SER A 61 2.15 9.87 -12.14
N LYS A 62 2.93 8.98 -12.77
CA LYS A 62 2.69 8.43 -14.11
C LYS A 62 1.90 7.12 -14.13
N GLN A 63 1.49 6.61 -12.97
CA GLN A 63 0.61 5.44 -12.90
C GLN A 63 -0.70 5.75 -13.62
N ILE A 64 -1.11 4.83 -14.51
CA ILE A 64 -2.39 4.92 -15.23
C ILE A 64 -3.47 4.05 -14.59
N ALA A 65 -3.04 3.04 -13.84
CA ALA A 65 -3.88 2.22 -12.99
C ALA A 65 -3.05 1.71 -11.81
N ALA A 66 -3.68 1.54 -10.67
CA ALA A 66 -3.05 0.92 -9.50
C ALA A 66 -4.13 0.31 -8.63
N GLY A 67 -3.73 -0.70 -7.85
CA GLY A 67 -4.67 -1.37 -6.98
C GLY A 67 -4.01 -2.44 -6.15
N TYR A 68 -4.85 -3.13 -5.40
CA TYR A 68 -4.45 -4.29 -4.63
C TYR A 68 -5.62 -5.26 -4.49
N CYS A 69 -5.27 -6.54 -4.37
CA CYS A 69 -6.17 -7.56 -3.87
C CYS A 69 -5.86 -7.80 -2.39
N ILE A 70 -6.87 -7.78 -1.53
CA ILE A 70 -6.76 -8.20 -0.14
C ILE A 70 -7.39 -9.59 0.03
N TYR A 71 -6.64 -10.50 0.64
CA TYR A 71 -7.03 -11.87 0.97
C TYR A 71 -7.34 -11.93 2.47
N GLY A 72 -8.49 -11.36 2.85
CA GLY A 72 -8.98 -11.35 4.23
C GLY A 72 -10.15 -12.31 4.45
N PRO A 73 -11.04 -12.02 5.43
CA PRO A 73 -12.30 -12.75 5.60
C PRO A 73 -13.16 -12.79 4.32
N SER A 74 -13.01 -11.77 3.47
CA SER A 74 -13.51 -11.71 2.10
C SER A 74 -12.38 -11.27 1.17
N THR A 75 -12.32 -11.82 -0.04
CA THR A 75 -11.39 -11.37 -1.07
C THR A 75 -11.93 -10.13 -1.77
N GLN A 76 -11.18 -9.04 -1.76
CA GLN A 76 -11.55 -7.80 -2.45
C GLN A 76 -10.45 -7.30 -3.35
N LEU A 77 -10.83 -6.78 -4.51
CA LEU A 77 -9.99 -6.01 -5.42
C LEU A 77 -10.33 -4.53 -5.23
N VAL A 78 -9.35 -3.72 -4.83
CA VAL A 78 -9.46 -2.26 -4.79
C VAL A 78 -8.62 -1.69 -5.93
N LEU A 79 -9.25 -0.89 -6.81
CA LEU A 79 -8.65 -0.43 -8.06
C LEU A 79 -8.98 1.03 -8.33
N THR A 80 -8.01 1.75 -8.90
CA THR A 80 -8.22 3.04 -9.57
C THR A 80 -7.62 3.02 -10.97
N VAL A 81 -8.29 3.73 -11.88
CA VAL A 81 -7.84 4.02 -13.26
C VAL A 81 -7.88 5.53 -13.56
N GLY A 82 -7.75 6.36 -12.51
CA GLY A 82 -7.82 7.82 -12.60
C GLY A 82 -9.21 8.44 -12.40
N HIS A 83 -10.27 7.64 -12.24
CA HIS A 83 -11.65 8.10 -12.06
C HIS A 83 -12.22 7.61 -10.73
N GLY A 84 -11.58 8.04 -9.63
CA GLY A 84 -11.89 7.56 -8.29
C GLY A 84 -11.31 6.17 -8.00
N THR A 85 -11.56 5.68 -6.79
CA THR A 85 -11.11 4.38 -6.30
C THR A 85 -12.31 3.52 -5.96
N HIS A 86 -12.34 2.27 -6.41
CA HIS A 86 -13.51 1.40 -6.28
C HIS A 86 -13.10 0.07 -5.66
N ALA A 87 -14.00 -0.52 -4.87
CA ALA A 87 -13.80 -1.85 -4.30
C ALA A 87 -14.80 -2.84 -4.89
N PHE A 88 -14.26 -3.98 -5.31
CA PHE A 88 -14.99 -5.12 -5.82
C PHE A 88 -14.77 -6.30 -4.89
N THR A 89 -15.83 -7.03 -4.54
CA THR A 89 -15.74 -8.24 -3.72
C THR A 89 -15.90 -9.46 -4.61
N LEU A 90 -15.05 -10.47 -4.39
CA LEU A 90 -15.12 -11.73 -5.13
C LEU A 90 -16.36 -12.53 -4.71
N ASP A 91 -17.30 -12.71 -5.63
CA ASP A 91 -18.35 -13.73 -5.55
C ASP A 91 -17.70 -15.08 -5.90
N ARG A 92 -17.48 -15.93 -4.89
CA ARG A 92 -16.80 -17.22 -5.06
C ARG A 92 -17.63 -18.25 -5.82
N GLU A 93 -18.96 -18.12 -5.80
CA GLU A 93 -19.84 -19.06 -6.51
C GLU A 93 -19.82 -18.80 -8.01
N LYS A 94 -19.74 -17.53 -8.40
CA LYS A 94 -19.68 -17.11 -9.81
C LYS A 94 -18.26 -16.98 -10.36
N GLY A 95 -17.27 -16.78 -9.48
CA GLY A 95 -15.89 -16.51 -9.88
C GLY A 95 -15.67 -15.09 -10.42
N GLU A 96 -16.49 -14.14 -9.98
CA GLU A 96 -16.49 -12.77 -10.51
C GLU A 96 -16.28 -11.72 -9.40
N PHE A 97 -15.59 -10.63 -9.73
CA PHE A 97 -15.48 -9.48 -8.84
C PHE A 97 -16.67 -8.54 -9.06
N VAL A 98 -17.53 -8.42 -8.05
CA VAL A 98 -18.72 -7.56 -8.09
C VAL A 98 -18.42 -6.23 -7.42
N LEU A 99 -18.80 -5.12 -8.06
CA LEU A 99 -18.64 -3.78 -7.49
C LEU A 99 -19.47 -3.65 -6.20
N THR A 100 -18.80 -3.46 -5.07
CA THR A 100 -19.44 -3.37 -3.74
C THR A 100 -19.28 -2.00 -3.10
N THR A 101 -18.31 -1.20 -3.55
CA THR A 101 -18.14 0.17 -3.08
C THR A 101 -17.63 1.04 -4.20
N GLU A 102 -18.42 2.03 -4.58
CA GLU A 102 -18.06 3.05 -5.56
C GLU A 102 -17.32 4.21 -4.89
N ASN A 103 -16.33 4.75 -5.59
CA ASN A 103 -15.66 6.01 -5.27
C ASN A 103 -15.27 6.16 -3.77
N MET A 104 -14.57 5.16 -3.23
CA MET A 104 -14.05 5.14 -1.88
C MET A 104 -13.35 6.45 -1.53
N GLN A 105 -13.78 7.06 -0.42
CA GLN A 105 -13.16 8.26 0.14
C GLN A 105 -12.62 7.95 1.54
N ILE A 106 -11.39 8.37 1.79
CA ILE A 106 -10.80 8.26 3.12
C ILE A 106 -11.56 9.20 4.07
N PRO A 107 -12.08 8.72 5.22
CA PRO A 107 -12.68 9.58 6.22
C PRO A 107 -11.72 10.70 6.66
N ALA A 108 -12.21 11.96 6.59
CA ALA A 108 -11.40 13.15 6.89
C ALA A 108 -10.93 13.22 8.36
N ALA A 109 -11.62 12.53 9.26
CA ALA A 109 -11.27 12.44 10.66
C ALA A 109 -11.29 11.00 11.14
N THR A 110 -10.38 10.69 12.06
CA THR A 110 -10.20 9.36 12.64
C THR A 110 -9.64 9.47 14.06
N GLN A 111 -9.59 8.33 14.72
CA GLN A 111 -8.93 8.12 16.01
C GLN A 111 -8.04 6.87 15.94
N GLU A 112 -7.55 6.49 14.77
CA GLU A 112 -6.68 5.32 14.62
C GLU A 112 -5.35 5.64 13.94
N PHE A 113 -4.29 4.97 14.37
CA PHE A 113 -2.97 5.00 13.75
C PHE A 113 -2.31 3.62 13.75
N ALA A 114 -1.41 3.40 12.81
CA ALA A 114 -0.67 2.15 12.65
C ALA A 114 0.82 2.43 12.54
N ILE A 115 1.60 1.93 13.49
CA ILE A 115 3.07 1.97 13.48
C ILE A 115 3.64 0.83 14.32
N ASN A 116 4.77 0.25 13.90
CA ASN A 116 5.44 -0.79 14.67
C ASN A 116 6.20 -0.22 15.89
N MET A 117 5.52 -0.11 17.03
CA MET A 117 6.09 0.44 18.28
C MET A 117 7.39 -0.24 18.75
N SER A 118 7.68 -1.47 18.34
CA SER A 118 8.95 -2.14 18.70
C SER A 118 10.19 -1.39 18.20
N ASN A 119 10.02 -0.51 17.21
CA ASN A 119 11.08 0.33 16.64
C ASN A 119 11.16 1.73 17.26
N GLN A 120 10.35 2.07 18.27
CA GLN A 120 10.24 3.44 18.80
C GLN A 120 11.58 4.10 19.13
N ARG A 121 12.48 3.37 19.79
CA ARG A 121 13.81 3.84 20.18
C ARG A 121 14.74 4.21 19.01
N HIS A 122 14.39 3.78 17.80
CA HIS A 122 15.19 3.98 16.58
C HIS A 122 14.62 5.08 15.67
N TRP A 123 13.42 5.55 15.95
CA TRP A 123 12.81 6.63 15.17
C TRP A 123 13.49 7.96 15.45
N GLU A 124 13.33 8.89 14.52
CA GLU A 124 13.72 10.27 14.72
C GLU A 124 12.82 10.98 15.73
N ALA A 125 13.36 12.02 16.37
CA ALA A 125 12.64 12.78 17.40
C ALA A 125 11.26 13.29 16.95
N PRO A 126 11.06 13.80 15.71
CA PRO A 126 9.73 14.24 15.26
C PRO A 126 8.69 13.12 15.24
N MET A 127 9.09 11.90 14.86
CA MET A 127 8.18 10.76 14.85
C MET A 127 7.85 10.27 16.27
N GLN A 128 8.86 10.25 17.16
CA GLN A 128 8.62 9.93 18.57
C GLN A 128 7.67 10.95 19.22
N ALA A 129 7.84 12.24 18.94
CA ALA A 129 6.97 13.29 19.43
C ALA A 129 5.55 13.15 18.88
N TYR A 130 5.39 12.95 17.57
CA TYR A 130 4.09 12.75 16.93
C TYR A 130 3.31 11.58 17.55
N VAL A 131 3.97 10.42 17.72
CA VAL A 131 3.33 9.25 18.36
C VAL A 131 3.08 9.51 19.84
N GLY A 132 3.98 10.22 20.53
CA GLY A 132 3.80 10.65 21.92
C GLY A 132 2.52 11.47 22.11
N ASP A 133 2.25 12.43 21.22
CA ASP A 133 1.02 13.23 21.24
C ASP A 133 -0.25 12.38 21.05
N LEU A 134 -0.19 11.33 20.24
CA LEU A 134 -1.30 10.39 20.05
C LEU A 134 -1.55 9.55 21.31
N LEU A 135 -0.47 9.11 21.96
CA LEU A 135 -0.52 8.27 23.17
C LEU A 135 -0.95 9.04 24.42
N ALA A 136 -0.62 10.33 24.51
CA ALA A 136 -1.10 11.21 25.59
C ALA A 136 -2.64 11.37 25.59
N GLY A 137 -3.31 11.02 24.50
CA GLY A 137 -4.76 10.89 24.44
C GLY A 137 -5.49 12.19 24.79
N LYS A 138 -6.51 12.09 25.64
CA LYS A 138 -7.29 13.24 26.13
C LYS A 138 -6.49 14.25 26.96
N GLU A 139 -5.40 13.82 27.58
CA GLU A 139 -4.55 14.68 28.42
C GLU A 139 -3.48 15.42 27.57
N GLY A 140 -3.24 14.96 26.34
CA GLY A 140 -2.28 15.56 25.42
C GLY A 140 -2.86 16.68 24.56
N ALA A 141 -2.00 17.26 23.72
CA ALA A 141 -2.33 18.37 22.81
C ALA A 141 -3.47 18.05 21.82
N ARG A 142 -3.79 16.77 21.59
CA ARG A 142 -4.84 16.32 20.67
C ARG A 142 -6.23 16.30 21.31
N GLY A 143 -6.34 16.27 22.65
CA GLY A 143 -7.61 16.28 23.39
C GLY A 143 -8.54 15.09 23.12
N LYS A 144 -8.03 13.98 22.55
CA LYS A 144 -8.82 12.78 22.24
C LYS A 144 -7.96 11.52 22.27
N ASN A 145 -8.58 10.39 22.60
CA ASN A 145 -7.89 9.10 22.62
C ASN A 145 -7.73 8.56 21.19
N PHE A 146 -6.59 7.92 20.94
CA PHE A 146 -6.31 7.22 19.69
C PHE A 146 -6.05 5.74 19.95
N ASN A 147 -6.55 4.90 19.05
CA ASN A 147 -6.33 3.47 19.04
C ASN A 147 -5.20 3.12 18.08
N MET A 148 -4.18 2.40 18.57
CA MET A 148 -3.22 1.78 17.67
C MET A 148 -3.83 0.52 17.05
N ARG A 149 -3.68 0.37 15.74
CA ARG A 149 -4.02 -0.86 15.00
C ARG A 149 -2.82 -1.19 14.12
N TRP A 150 -2.14 -2.30 14.40
CA TRP A 150 -0.99 -2.74 13.63
C TRP A 150 -1.25 -4.16 13.17
N ILE A 151 -1.67 -4.31 11.90
CA ILE A 151 -1.94 -5.64 11.31
C ILE A 151 -0.64 -6.28 10.84
N ALA A 152 0.40 -5.48 10.60
CA ALA A 152 1.69 -5.92 10.07
C ALA A 152 1.62 -6.49 8.65
N SER A 153 0.60 -6.09 7.87
CA SER A 153 0.50 -6.28 6.43
C SER A 153 0.11 -4.94 5.83
N MET A 154 0.90 -4.45 4.87
CA MET A 154 0.67 -3.14 4.28
C MET A 154 -0.71 -3.09 3.61
N VAL A 155 -1.08 -4.13 2.86
CA VAL A 155 -2.37 -4.19 2.17
C VAL A 155 -3.54 -4.12 3.15
N ALA A 156 -3.44 -4.79 4.30
CA ALA A 156 -4.48 -4.82 5.31
C ALA A 156 -4.58 -3.48 6.06
N ASP A 157 -3.45 -2.89 6.43
CA ASP A 157 -3.41 -1.60 7.11
C ASP A 157 -3.83 -0.44 6.19
N VAL A 158 -3.46 -0.47 4.91
CA VAL A 158 -3.93 0.50 3.88
C VAL A 158 -5.43 0.34 3.64
N HIS A 159 -5.92 -0.88 3.49
CA HIS A 159 -7.36 -1.14 3.31
C HIS A 159 -8.18 -0.60 4.50
N ARG A 160 -7.70 -0.83 5.73
CA ARG A 160 -8.31 -0.24 6.93
C ARG A 160 -8.38 1.29 6.84
N ILE A 161 -7.33 1.95 6.36
CA ILE A 161 -7.31 3.42 6.22
C ILE A 161 -8.30 3.90 5.17
N LEU A 162 -8.37 3.23 4.01
CA LEU A 162 -9.36 3.60 2.98
C LEU A 162 -10.80 3.50 3.50
N THR A 163 -11.06 2.61 4.46
CA THR A 163 -12.41 2.37 4.99
C THR A 163 -12.73 3.17 6.26
N ARG A 164 -11.77 3.34 7.18
CA ARG A 164 -11.99 3.89 8.54
C ARG A 164 -11.15 5.13 8.83
N GLY A 165 -10.40 5.61 7.85
CA GLY A 165 -9.43 6.68 8.01
C GLY A 165 -8.26 6.24 8.89
N GLY A 166 -7.36 7.17 9.16
CA GLY A 166 -6.18 6.90 9.96
C GLY A 166 -4.91 7.22 9.23
N ILE A 167 -3.81 6.85 9.87
CA ILE A 167 -2.49 6.92 9.28
C ILE A 167 -1.79 5.58 9.48
N PHE A 168 -1.04 5.15 8.46
CA PHE A 168 -0.10 4.04 8.52
C PHE A 168 1.29 4.61 8.30
N ILE A 169 2.22 4.26 9.18
CA ILE A 169 3.53 4.88 9.24
C ILE A 169 4.59 3.78 9.21
N TYR A 170 5.48 3.87 8.23
CA TYR A 170 6.68 3.07 8.13
C TYR A 170 7.89 4.00 8.03
N PRO A 171 8.30 4.63 9.16
CA PRO A 171 9.29 5.69 9.11
C PRO A 171 10.69 5.13 8.85
N TRP A 172 11.59 6.00 8.39
CA TRP A 172 13.02 5.68 8.45
C TRP A 172 13.43 5.49 9.92
N ASP A 173 14.30 4.51 10.16
CA ASP A 173 14.88 4.27 11.48
C ASP A 173 16.39 4.03 11.37
N LYS A 174 17.08 4.22 12.50
CA LYS A 174 18.55 4.13 12.59
C LYS A 174 19.11 2.73 12.37
N LYS A 175 18.28 1.67 12.27
CA LYS A 175 18.77 0.32 11.96
C LYS A 175 19.16 0.18 10.49
N ARG A 176 18.60 1.03 9.62
CA ARG A 176 18.84 0.92 8.17
C ARG A 176 20.20 1.53 7.83
N THR A 177 21.15 0.68 7.44
CA THR A 177 22.52 1.05 7.03
C THR A 177 22.59 1.81 5.70
N ARG A 178 21.49 1.91 4.94
CA ARG A 178 21.42 2.71 3.71
C ARG A 178 21.15 4.18 4.04
N PRO A 179 21.98 5.13 3.56
CA PRO A 179 21.81 6.55 3.82
C PRO A 179 20.44 7.05 3.34
N ARG A 180 19.94 8.10 4.00
CA ARG A 180 18.69 8.77 3.61
C ARG A 180 18.80 9.23 2.14
N PRO A 181 17.80 8.97 1.28
CA PRO A 181 17.80 9.52 -0.08
C PRO A 181 17.89 11.04 -0.01
N ALA A 182 18.81 11.64 -0.78
CA ALA A 182 19.07 13.07 -0.77
C ALA A 182 17.86 13.94 -1.15
N SER A 183 16.82 13.34 -1.74
CA SER A 183 15.57 13.99 -2.14
C SER A 183 14.58 14.27 -0.99
N CYS A 184 14.92 13.89 0.25
CA CYS A 184 14.06 14.08 1.42
C CYS A 184 14.70 14.96 2.52
N ALA A 185 15.60 15.87 2.12
CA ALA A 185 16.16 16.91 3.00
C ALA A 185 15.58 18.28 2.62
#